data_AF-A0A2I0VB63-F1
#
_entry.id   AF-A0A2I0VB63-F1
#
_cell.length_a   1.000
_cell.length_b   1.000
_cell.length_c   1.000
_cell.angle_alpha   90.00
_cell.angle_beta   90.00
_cell.angle_gamma   90.00
#
_symmetry.space_group_name_H-M   'P 1'
#
loop_
_entity.id
_entity.type
_entity.pdbx_description
1 polymer ?
#
loop_
_entity_poly.entity_id
_entity_poly.type
_entity_poly.pdbx_seq_one_letter_code
_entity_poly.pdbx_strand_id
1 'polypeptide(L)'
;MWVEILCGLVVYNIFRRFFFGDAEVPDVDAGSSDLFFAVADRLEKIYGGKAYVGLRIPDPDTSSRQHIDVVLVNKREVMVVAVRNFSGFVVVGDGGNWVCTKDKKHKPETFPDPVLETARQVEILQSYLELRGVSLPKGSLIGKVILPNPNCRPAYSITFQPEVVSFDKWVGLKSEEKLGISSWIKDVFRGSKGKGQDDWYQKLHFVLNTAPMWDRIEFNGNRNLLGEFIEFKGNSEDMQALRNVNRSKVAQFIIQKPSLFGLGRSRLNILFSPRDVRGNAPSALEWNEIAVKPSTEFLFQPLNSNKPSKFKLSNVASVSLSA
;
A
#
# COMPACT_ATOMS: atom_id res chain seq x y z
N MET A 1 -43.37 -8.88 14.21
CA MET A 1 -42.58 -7.68 13.83
C MET A 1 -41.27 -7.51 14.60
N TRP A 2 -41.24 -7.10 15.88
CA TRP A 2 -39.96 -6.85 16.58
C TRP A 2 -39.11 -8.11 16.80
N VAL A 3 -39.75 -9.25 17.08
CA VAL A 3 -39.06 -10.54 17.26
C VAL A 3 -38.47 -11.04 15.94
N GLU A 4 -39.13 -10.81 14.81
CA GLU A 4 -38.62 -11.19 13.48
C GLU A 4 -37.46 -10.30 13.05
N ILE A 5 -37.49 -9.01 13.37
CA ILE A 5 -36.37 -8.09 13.13
C ILE A 5 -35.16 -8.50 13.98
N LEU A 6 -35.38 -8.82 15.26
CA LEU A 6 -34.31 -9.27 16.16
C LEU A 6 -33.73 -10.61 15.72
N CYS A 7 -34.58 -11.56 15.32
CA CYS A 7 -34.16 -12.85 14.81
C CYS A 7 -33.42 -12.71 13.47
N GLY A 8 -33.89 -11.83 12.58
CA GLY A 8 -33.21 -11.47 11.34
C GLY A 8 -31.84 -10.83 11.57
N LEU A 9 -31.69 -9.98 12.58
CA LEU A 9 -30.42 -9.37 12.98
C LEU A 9 -29.45 -10.39 13.58
N VAL A 10 -29.94 -11.34 14.36
CA VAL A 10 -29.14 -12.43 14.92
C VAL A 10 -28.68 -13.39 13.82
N VAL A 11 -29.58 -13.80 12.92
CA VAL A 11 -29.24 -14.64 11.76
C VAL A 11 -28.29 -13.91 10.82
N TYR A 12 -28.49 -12.61 10.57
CA TYR A 12 -27.58 -11.78 9.78
C TYR A 12 -26.21 -11.67 10.43
N ASN A 13 -26.13 -11.46 11.75
CA ASN A 13 -24.85 -11.43 12.47
C ASN A 13 -24.16 -12.80 12.47
N ILE A 14 -24.90 -13.89 12.60
CA ILE A 14 -24.34 -15.26 12.51
C ILE A 14 -23.85 -15.54 11.09
N PHE A 15 -24.64 -15.23 10.07
CA PHE A 15 -24.23 -15.33 8.65
C PHE A 15 -23.03 -14.46 8.36
N ARG A 16 -23.01 -13.22 8.86
CA ARG A 16 -21.87 -12.30 8.71
C ARG A 16 -20.63 -12.90 9.38
N ARG A 17 -20.76 -13.43 10.59
CA ARG A 17 -19.64 -14.02 11.33
C ARG A 17 -19.13 -15.32 10.70
N PHE A 18 -20.00 -16.13 10.09
CA PHE A 18 -19.63 -17.38 9.41
C PHE A 18 -19.09 -17.19 7.99
N PHE A 19 -19.69 -16.31 7.19
CA PHE A 19 -19.31 -16.09 5.80
C PHE A 19 -18.24 -15.00 5.63
N PHE A 20 -18.34 -13.92 6.40
CA PHE A 20 -17.41 -12.81 6.28
C PHE A 20 -16.27 -12.88 7.28
N GLY A 21 -16.39 -13.68 8.34
CA GLY A 21 -15.37 -13.81 9.37
C GLY A 21 -15.06 -12.45 9.99
N ASP A 22 -15.52 -12.20 11.22
CA ASP A 22 -14.83 -11.19 12.02
C ASP A 22 -13.43 -11.76 12.27
N ALA A 23 -12.53 -11.51 11.32
CA ALA A 23 -11.13 -11.77 11.50
C ALA A 23 -10.73 -10.84 12.64
N GLU A 24 -10.61 -11.41 13.83
CA GLU A 24 -9.63 -10.95 14.81
C GLU A 24 -8.26 -11.07 14.11
N VAL A 25 -8.02 -10.11 13.23
CA VAL A 25 -6.69 -9.75 12.78
C VAL A 25 -6.01 -9.29 14.07
N PRO A 26 -4.90 -9.92 14.47
CA PRO A 26 -4.23 -9.52 15.69
C PRO A 26 -3.98 -8.01 15.63
N ASP A 27 -4.14 -7.33 16.77
CA ASP A 27 -3.93 -5.89 17.00
C ASP A 27 -2.44 -5.53 16.85
N VAL A 28 -1.93 -5.89 15.68
CA VAL A 28 -0.64 -5.59 15.12
C VAL A 28 -0.89 -4.32 14.30
N ASP A 29 0.08 -3.41 14.24
CA ASP A 29 0.05 -2.06 13.64
C ASP A 29 -0.34 -1.97 12.13
N ALA A 30 -1.18 -2.88 11.62
CA ALA A 30 -1.92 -2.80 10.38
C ALA A 30 -2.65 -1.47 10.19
N GLY A 31 -2.99 -0.76 11.27
CA GLY A 31 -3.52 0.60 11.19
C GLY A 31 -2.59 1.60 10.51
N SER A 32 -1.26 1.35 10.46
CA SER A 32 -0.31 2.24 9.77
C SER A 32 -0.29 2.03 8.26
N SER A 33 -0.27 0.78 7.78
CA SER A 33 -0.25 0.48 6.34
C SER A 33 -1.62 0.55 5.68
N ASP A 34 -2.68 0.13 6.37
CA ASP A 34 -4.06 0.20 5.83
C ASP A 34 -4.46 1.65 5.56
N LEU A 35 -3.92 2.58 6.37
CA LEU A 35 -4.05 4.01 6.16
C LEU A 35 -3.42 4.48 4.84
N PHE A 36 -2.30 3.89 4.40
CA PHE A 36 -1.68 4.25 3.12
C PHE A 36 -2.58 3.88 1.95
N PHE A 37 -3.22 2.70 2.00
CA PHE A 37 -4.21 2.29 1.00
C PHE A 37 -5.45 3.18 1.03
N ALA A 38 -5.97 3.52 2.21
CA ALA A 38 -7.12 4.42 2.33
C ALA A 38 -6.83 5.83 1.77
N VAL A 39 -5.62 6.35 2.00
CA VAL A 39 -5.17 7.62 1.42
C VAL A 39 -5.02 7.48 -0.10
N ALA A 40 -4.38 6.42 -0.58
CA ALA A 40 -4.21 6.14 -2.01
C ALA A 40 -5.56 6.06 -2.75
N ASP A 41 -6.49 5.24 -2.28
CA ASP A 41 -7.84 5.09 -2.85
C ASP A 41 -8.58 6.43 -2.93
N ARG A 42 -8.43 7.27 -1.89
CA ARG A 42 -9.07 8.58 -1.86
C ARG A 42 -8.39 9.56 -2.81
N LEU A 43 -7.07 9.54 -2.91
CA LEU A 43 -6.33 10.36 -3.89
C LEU A 43 -6.68 9.99 -5.32
N GLU A 44 -6.80 8.70 -5.64
CA GLU A 44 -7.27 8.24 -6.95
C GLU A 44 -8.69 8.76 -7.26
N LYS A 45 -9.60 8.75 -6.28
CA LYS A 45 -10.96 9.29 -6.45
C LYS A 45 -10.98 10.81 -6.66
N ILE A 46 -10.12 11.54 -5.98
CA ILE A 46 -10.08 13.01 -6.03
C ILE A 46 -9.41 13.51 -7.31
N TYR A 47 -8.21 12.99 -7.60
CA TYR A 47 -7.33 13.49 -8.66
C TYR A 47 -7.36 12.64 -9.93
N GLY A 48 -7.97 11.46 -9.88
CA GLY A 48 -7.84 10.44 -10.92
C GLY A 48 -6.43 9.85 -10.98
N GLY A 49 -6.20 8.94 -11.94
CA GLY A 49 -4.92 8.30 -12.13
C GLY A 49 -4.79 6.97 -11.40
N LYS A 50 -3.56 6.57 -11.09
CA LYS A 50 -3.23 5.31 -10.41
C LYS A 50 -2.20 5.57 -9.29
N ALA A 51 -2.47 5.02 -8.12
CA ALA A 51 -1.60 5.04 -6.97
C ALA A 51 -0.76 3.76 -6.85
N TYR A 52 0.45 3.93 -6.36
CA TYR A 52 1.42 2.89 -6.07
C TYR A 52 1.78 3.00 -4.59
N VAL A 53 1.52 1.93 -3.83
CA VAL A 53 1.64 1.97 -2.36
C VAL A 53 2.81 1.11 -1.90
N GLY A 54 3.65 1.67 -1.03
CA GLY A 54 4.75 0.95 -0.38
C GLY A 54 5.96 0.65 -1.27
N LEU A 55 6.37 1.60 -2.10
CA LEU A 55 7.58 1.45 -2.93
C LEU A 55 8.85 1.47 -2.07
N ARG A 56 9.88 0.75 -2.51
CA ARG A 56 11.19 0.59 -1.86
C ARG A 56 12.30 0.95 -2.86
N ILE A 57 12.42 2.23 -3.17
CA ILE A 57 13.32 2.72 -4.22
C ILE A 57 14.77 2.68 -3.72
N PRO A 58 15.70 2.06 -4.47
CA PRO A 58 17.13 2.12 -4.14
C PRO A 58 17.63 3.57 -4.16
N ASP A 59 18.23 4.01 -3.06
CA ASP A 59 18.89 5.29 -2.95
C ASP A 59 20.32 5.16 -3.51
N PRO A 60 20.67 5.94 -4.54
CA PRO A 60 21.98 5.88 -5.16
C PRO A 60 23.12 6.26 -4.20
N ASP A 61 22.84 7.09 -3.19
CA ASP A 61 23.86 7.66 -2.32
C ASP A 61 24.10 6.81 -1.08
N THR A 62 23.07 6.16 -0.55
CA THR A 62 23.14 5.43 0.72
C THR A 62 23.19 3.92 0.61
N SER A 63 23.11 3.36 -0.61
CA SER A 63 22.99 1.90 -0.87
C SER A 63 21.80 1.24 -0.13
N SER A 64 20.90 2.04 0.45
CA SER A 64 19.72 1.59 1.18
C SER A 64 18.48 1.75 0.31
N ARG A 65 17.40 1.02 0.62
CA ARG A 65 16.11 1.21 -0.06
C ARG A 65 15.28 2.20 0.73
N GLN A 66 14.88 3.30 0.11
CA GLN A 66 13.99 4.30 0.69
C GLN A 66 12.54 3.88 0.53
N HIS A 67 11.79 3.97 1.61
CA HIS A 67 10.38 3.65 1.63
C HIS A 67 9.54 4.86 1.25
N ILE A 68 8.72 4.71 0.21
CA ILE A 68 7.74 5.71 -0.21
C ILE A 68 6.34 5.15 0.04
N ASP A 69 5.57 5.86 0.88
CA ASP A 69 4.25 5.39 1.32
C ASP A 69 3.28 5.29 0.14
N VAL A 70 3.11 6.37 -0.64
CA VAL A 70 2.23 6.41 -1.82
C VAL A 70 2.86 7.25 -2.94
N VAL A 71 2.79 6.77 -4.18
CA VAL A 71 3.07 7.54 -5.40
C VAL A 71 1.81 7.55 -6.26
N LEU A 72 1.20 8.72 -6.45
CA LEU A 72 0.07 8.90 -7.35
C LEU A 72 0.57 9.39 -8.72
N VAL A 73 0.22 8.68 -9.78
CA VAL A 73 0.47 9.11 -11.17
C VAL A 73 -0.84 9.52 -11.79
N ASN A 74 -0.96 10.77 -12.21
CA ASN A 74 -2.11 11.26 -12.95
C ASN A 74 -1.69 12.02 -14.22
N LYS A 75 -2.66 12.58 -14.95
CA LYS A 75 -2.38 13.31 -16.21
C LYS A 75 -1.71 14.68 -16.00
N ARG A 76 -1.50 15.11 -14.75
CA ARG A 76 -1.04 16.45 -14.36
C ARG A 76 0.31 16.46 -13.61
N GLU A 77 0.62 15.39 -12.91
CA GLU A 77 1.82 15.28 -12.10
C GLU A 77 2.01 13.84 -11.62
N VAL A 78 3.20 13.59 -11.07
CA VAL A 78 3.48 12.46 -10.21
C VAL A 78 3.62 13.02 -8.79
N MET A 79 2.83 12.52 -7.85
CA MET A 79 2.80 13.01 -6.48
C MET A 79 3.33 11.94 -5.53
N VAL A 80 4.45 12.24 -4.89
CA VAL A 80 5.02 11.46 -3.78
C VAL A 80 4.33 11.92 -2.50
N VAL A 81 3.72 10.99 -1.79
CA VAL A 81 2.91 11.27 -0.62
C VAL A 81 3.47 10.52 0.57
N ALA A 82 3.89 11.27 1.58
CA ALA A 82 4.16 10.75 2.91
C ALA A 82 2.90 10.83 3.77
N VAL A 83 2.50 9.71 4.36
CA VAL A 83 1.33 9.63 5.23
C VAL A 83 1.80 9.58 6.68
N ARG A 84 1.39 10.56 7.49
CA ARG A 84 1.80 10.65 8.91
C ARG A 84 0.59 10.66 9.82
N ASN A 85 0.38 9.56 10.53
CA ASN A 85 -0.76 9.37 11.45
C ASN A 85 -0.51 9.97 12.84
N PHE A 86 0.00 11.21 12.91
CA PHE A 86 0.26 11.88 14.18
C PHE A 86 -1.04 12.14 14.96
N SER A 87 -0.93 12.30 16.28
CA SER A 87 -2.07 12.60 17.16
C SER A 87 -1.64 13.51 18.31
N GLY A 88 -2.53 14.40 18.76
CA GLY A 88 -2.20 15.42 19.74
C GLY A 88 -1.60 16.66 19.07
N PHE A 89 -0.81 17.42 19.83
CA PHE A 89 -0.17 18.64 19.33
C PHE A 89 1.15 18.33 18.62
N VAL A 90 1.33 18.85 17.41
CA VAL A 90 2.55 18.68 16.62
C VAL A 90 3.20 20.04 16.39
N VAL A 91 4.46 20.19 16.81
CA VAL A 91 5.24 21.44 16.69
C VAL A 91 6.57 21.16 16.01
N VAL A 92 7.17 22.19 15.41
CA VAL A 92 8.56 22.13 14.98
C VAL A 92 9.43 22.31 16.22
N GLY A 93 10.21 21.29 16.56
CA GLY A 93 11.19 21.31 17.64
C GLY A 93 12.55 21.79 17.18
N ASP A 94 13.52 21.69 18.08
CA ASP A 94 14.89 22.12 17.81
C ASP A 94 15.52 21.30 16.67
N GLY A 95 16.18 22.00 15.75
CA GLY A 95 16.80 21.38 14.56
C GLY A 95 15.82 21.02 13.43
N GLY A 96 14.58 21.48 13.47
CA GLY A 96 13.59 21.30 12.39
C GLY A 96 12.77 20.01 12.48
N ASN A 97 13.10 19.12 13.42
CA ASN A 97 12.35 17.89 13.67
C ASN A 97 10.93 18.19 14.18
N TRP A 98 9.98 17.32 13.88
CA TRP A 98 8.61 17.46 14.35
C TRP A 98 8.45 16.75 15.70
N VAL A 99 7.89 17.44 16.68
CA VAL A 99 7.66 16.90 18.03
C VAL A 99 6.16 16.75 18.24
N CYS A 100 5.74 15.52 18.54
CA CYS A 100 4.35 15.13 18.75
C CYS A 100 4.10 14.91 20.24
N THR A 101 3.19 15.70 20.83
CA THR A 101 2.78 15.59 22.23
C THR A 101 1.33 15.11 22.32
N LYS A 102 1.13 13.90 22.85
CA LYS A 102 -0.19 13.31 23.10
C LYS A 102 -0.78 13.84 24.41
N ASP A 103 -2.10 14.02 24.48
CA ASP A 103 -2.82 14.75 25.54
C ASP A 103 -2.79 14.13 26.96
N LYS A 104 -2.02 13.07 27.22
CA LYS A 104 -1.92 12.44 28.55
C LYS A 104 -0.53 11.83 28.75
N LYS A 105 0.21 12.27 29.77
CA LYS A 105 1.38 11.64 30.45
C LYS A 105 2.49 10.96 29.63
N HIS A 106 2.44 10.96 28.31
CA HIS A 106 3.44 10.33 27.45
C HIS A 106 4.54 11.31 27.09
N LYS A 107 5.78 10.80 27.07
CA LYS A 107 6.95 11.55 26.61
C LYS A 107 6.70 12.03 25.17
N PRO A 108 7.06 13.28 24.83
CA PRO A 108 7.00 13.74 23.44
C PRO A 108 7.78 12.81 22.52
N GLU A 109 7.17 12.49 21.37
CA GLU A 109 7.79 11.67 20.32
C GLU A 109 8.39 12.62 19.28
N THR A 110 9.68 12.48 18.99
CA THR A 110 10.38 13.29 17.99
C THR A 110 10.53 12.51 16.70
N PHE A 111 10.14 13.13 15.59
CA PHE A 111 10.22 12.58 14.24
C PHE A 111 11.09 13.50 13.38
N PRO A 112 11.88 12.95 12.43
CA PRO A 112 12.52 13.76 11.39
C PRO A 112 11.48 14.59 10.64
N ASP A 113 11.90 15.74 10.10
CA ASP A 113 11.01 16.60 9.30
C ASP A 113 10.43 15.82 8.11
N PRO A 114 9.12 15.49 8.12
CA PRO A 114 8.51 14.72 7.05
C PRO A 114 8.49 15.50 5.74
N VAL A 115 8.53 16.84 5.74
CA VAL A 115 8.58 17.62 4.49
C VAL A 115 9.93 17.48 3.83
N LEU A 116 11.01 17.63 4.60
CA LEU A 116 12.37 17.42 4.11
C LEU A 116 12.58 15.96 3.62
N GLU A 117 12.09 14.98 4.38
CA GLU A 117 12.17 13.57 4.00
C GLU A 117 11.41 13.29 2.70
N THR A 118 10.21 13.86 2.54
CA THR A 118 9.42 13.69 1.31
C THR A 118 10.09 14.36 0.12
N ALA A 119 10.72 15.53 0.30
CA ALA A 119 11.49 16.20 -0.76
C ALA A 119 12.67 15.34 -1.22
N ARG A 120 13.39 14.70 -0.29
CA ARG A 120 14.44 13.73 -0.63
C ARG A 120 13.88 12.52 -1.38
N GLN A 121 12.73 12.00 -0.97
CA GLN A 121 12.08 10.88 -1.66
C GLN A 121 11.66 11.23 -3.09
N VAL A 122 11.24 12.47 -3.33
CA VAL A 122 10.98 13.02 -4.67
C VAL A 122 12.26 12.96 -5.52
N GLU A 123 13.39 13.45 -5.02
CA GLU A 123 14.66 13.42 -5.74
C GLU A 123 15.11 11.98 -6.06
N ILE A 124 15.01 11.08 -5.09
CA ILE A 124 15.39 9.67 -5.26
C ILE A 124 14.50 8.97 -6.28
N LEU A 125 13.18 9.19 -6.23
CA LEU A 125 12.27 8.64 -7.22
C LEU A 125 12.56 9.22 -8.61
N GLN A 126 12.86 10.52 -8.71
CA GLN A 126 13.22 11.15 -9.98
C GLN A 126 14.47 10.49 -10.58
N SER A 127 15.55 10.35 -9.82
CA SER A 127 16.77 9.70 -10.28
C SER A 127 16.51 8.24 -10.68
N TYR A 128 15.68 7.51 -9.92
CA TYR A 128 15.31 6.14 -10.26
C TYR A 128 14.57 6.05 -11.60
N LEU A 129 13.61 6.96 -11.85
CA LEU A 129 12.87 7.02 -13.11
C LEU A 129 13.80 7.38 -14.28
N GLU A 130 14.68 8.36 -14.11
CA GLU A 130 15.64 8.79 -15.13
C GLU A 130 16.61 7.66 -15.52
N LEU A 131 17.14 6.92 -14.53
CA LEU A 131 17.98 5.73 -14.77
C LEU A 131 17.25 4.62 -15.54
N ARG A 132 15.93 4.56 -15.43
CA ARG A 132 15.06 3.63 -16.19
C ARG A 132 14.57 4.24 -17.51
N GLY A 133 15.12 5.38 -17.91
CA GLY A 133 14.83 6.07 -19.17
C GLY A 133 13.49 6.78 -19.18
N VAL A 134 12.96 7.19 -18.03
CA VAL A 134 11.77 8.03 -17.88
C VAL A 134 12.20 9.38 -17.32
N SER A 135 12.33 10.37 -18.20
CA SER A 135 12.65 11.75 -17.80
C SER A 135 11.38 12.57 -17.67
N LEU A 136 11.12 13.06 -16.47
CA LEU A 136 9.99 13.93 -16.17
C LEU A 136 10.41 15.40 -16.34
N PRO A 137 9.57 16.29 -16.90
CA PRO A 137 9.90 17.71 -16.94
C PRO A 137 9.97 18.28 -15.53
N LYS A 138 10.80 19.30 -15.36
CA LYS A 138 11.01 19.98 -14.08
C LYS A 138 9.67 20.45 -13.49
N GLY A 139 9.45 20.13 -12.21
CA GLY A 139 8.26 20.51 -11.47
C GLY A 139 7.03 19.59 -11.66
N SER A 140 7.13 18.51 -12.44
CA SER A 140 6.02 17.54 -12.58
C SER A 140 6.01 16.46 -11.49
N LEU A 141 7.11 16.28 -10.77
CA LEU A 141 7.18 15.43 -9.59
C LEU A 141 7.10 16.32 -8.34
N ILE A 142 6.10 16.09 -7.50
CA ILE A 142 5.84 16.92 -6.31
C ILE A 142 5.75 16.05 -5.06
N GLY A 143 6.10 16.63 -3.91
CA GLY A 143 6.00 16.00 -2.59
C GLY A 143 4.82 16.56 -1.79
N LYS A 144 4.07 15.69 -1.09
CA LYS A 144 3.03 16.06 -0.13
C LYS A 144 3.13 15.25 1.15
N VAL A 145 2.87 15.90 2.28
CA VAL A 145 2.71 15.25 3.59
C VAL A 145 1.25 15.33 4.00
N ILE A 146 0.58 14.18 4.12
CA ILE A 146 -0.83 14.11 4.52
C ILE A 146 -0.92 13.72 5.99
N LEU A 147 -1.69 14.50 6.75
CA LEU A 147 -2.02 14.28 8.17
C LEU A 147 -3.50 13.86 8.27
N PRO A 148 -3.83 12.57 8.06
CA PRO A 148 -5.22 12.13 7.94
C PRO A 148 -5.92 11.93 9.29
N ASN A 149 -5.25 12.15 10.43
CA ASN A 149 -5.82 11.92 11.75
C ASN A 149 -6.59 13.16 12.25
N PRO A 150 -7.89 13.06 12.59
CA PRO A 150 -8.67 14.18 13.14
C PRO A 150 -8.13 14.71 14.47
N ASN A 151 -7.42 13.88 15.23
CA ASN A 151 -6.84 14.28 16.50
C ASN A 151 -5.47 14.95 16.35
N CYS A 152 -4.95 15.10 15.13
CA CYS A 152 -3.70 15.81 14.87
C CYS A 152 -3.95 17.32 14.86
N ARG A 153 -3.29 18.04 15.76
CA ARG A 153 -3.32 19.50 15.87
C ARG A 153 -1.93 20.06 15.55
N PRO A 154 -1.58 20.20 14.26
CA PRO A 154 -0.31 20.79 13.86
C PRO A 154 -0.27 22.29 14.20
N ALA A 155 0.91 22.76 14.59
CA ALA A 155 1.18 24.17 14.80
C ALA A 155 0.97 24.99 13.51
N TYR A 156 0.81 26.30 13.65
CA TYR A 156 0.68 27.21 12.53
C TYR A 156 1.86 27.11 11.54
N SER A 157 3.09 27.01 12.07
CA SER A 157 4.30 26.85 11.24
C SER A 157 4.31 25.59 10.37
N ILE A 158 3.56 24.55 10.74
CA ILE A 158 3.40 23.32 9.95
C ILE A 158 2.22 23.46 8.99
N THR A 159 1.08 23.97 9.46
CA THR A 159 -0.17 24.06 8.69
C THR A 159 -0.05 24.96 7.44
N PHE A 160 0.83 25.95 7.49
CA PHE A 160 1.05 26.91 6.41
C PHE A 160 2.09 26.46 5.37
N GLN A 161 2.76 25.33 5.58
CA GLN A 161 3.65 24.76 4.58
C GLN A 161 2.81 24.22 3.40
N PRO A 162 3.12 24.59 2.14
CA PRO A 162 2.32 24.19 0.98
C PRO A 162 2.37 22.67 0.69
N GLU A 163 3.39 21.98 1.18
CA GLU A 163 3.56 20.53 1.11
C GLU A 163 2.63 19.80 2.09
N VAL A 164 2.17 20.46 3.15
CA VAL A 164 1.40 19.83 4.23
C VAL A 164 -0.10 19.97 4.04
N VAL A 165 -0.77 18.82 4.01
CA VAL A 165 -2.23 18.69 3.98
C VAL A 165 -2.70 18.24 5.37
N SER A 166 -3.19 19.20 6.17
CA SER A 166 -3.81 18.94 7.47
C SER A 166 -5.12 18.16 7.32
N PHE A 167 -5.66 17.62 8.42
CA PHE A 167 -6.91 16.86 8.39
C PHE A 167 -8.08 17.66 7.78
N ASP A 168 -8.24 18.93 8.17
CA ASP A 168 -9.32 19.79 7.65
C ASP A 168 -9.21 19.99 6.14
N LYS A 169 -8.00 20.26 5.65
CA LYS A 169 -7.73 20.35 4.21
C LYS A 169 -8.00 19.01 3.54
N TRP A 170 -7.51 17.91 4.13
CA TRP A 170 -7.67 16.55 3.63
C TRP A 170 -9.15 16.19 3.46
N VAL A 171 -9.99 16.39 4.47
CA VAL A 171 -11.44 16.14 4.38
C VAL A 171 -12.12 17.10 3.38
N GLY A 172 -11.67 18.35 3.32
CA GLY A 172 -12.18 19.36 2.41
C GLY A 172 -11.82 19.16 0.93
N LEU A 173 -10.82 18.32 0.61
CA LEU A 173 -10.47 18.01 -0.78
C LEU A 173 -11.65 17.33 -1.49
N LYS A 174 -12.17 18.02 -2.51
CA LYS A 174 -13.19 17.51 -3.43
C LYS A 174 -12.55 17.18 -4.76
N SER A 175 -13.16 16.27 -5.51
CA SER A 175 -12.79 16.06 -6.91
C SER A 175 -13.00 17.39 -7.64
N GLU A 176 -11.92 17.99 -8.13
CA GLU A 176 -12.00 19.20 -8.94
C GLU A 176 -12.53 18.83 -10.33
N GLU A 177 -13.85 18.75 -10.46
CA GLU A 177 -14.46 19.04 -11.75
C GLU A 177 -14.27 20.53 -12.04
N LYS A 178 -13.39 20.83 -13.01
CA LYS A 178 -13.23 22.13 -13.70
C LYS A 178 -12.41 23.20 -12.95
N LEU A 179 -11.09 23.16 -13.17
CA LEU A 179 -10.31 24.39 -13.43
C LEU A 179 -9.30 24.12 -14.55
N GLY A 180 -9.22 25.10 -15.44
CA GLY A 180 -8.74 24.99 -16.81
C GLY A 180 -7.27 24.59 -16.95
N ILE A 181 -7.06 23.55 -17.75
CA ILE A 181 -5.98 23.37 -18.75
C ILE A 181 -4.59 23.93 -18.38
N SER A 182 -3.81 23.12 -17.65
CA SER A 182 -2.37 22.93 -17.90
C SER A 182 -1.98 21.50 -17.50
N SER A 183 -2.26 20.54 -18.40
CA SER A 183 -1.63 19.22 -18.30
C SER A 183 -0.19 19.40 -18.79
N TRP A 184 0.81 19.33 -17.91
CA TRP A 184 2.25 19.25 -18.22
C TRP A 184 2.58 18.35 -19.41
N ILE A 185 1.76 17.32 -19.64
CA ILE A 185 1.88 16.42 -20.79
C ILE A 185 1.80 17.18 -22.13
N LYS A 186 1.13 18.33 -22.17
CA LYS A 186 1.07 19.21 -23.36
C LYS A 186 2.35 20.03 -23.57
N ASP A 187 3.07 20.38 -22.51
CA ASP A 187 4.23 21.27 -22.60
C ASP A 187 5.54 20.53 -22.93
N VAL A 188 5.64 19.23 -22.60
CA VAL A 188 6.80 18.41 -23.03
C VAL A 188 6.78 18.13 -24.53
N PHE A 189 5.61 18.16 -25.18
CA PHE A 189 5.46 17.70 -26.57
C PHE A 189 4.59 18.59 -27.45
N ARG A 190 4.93 19.88 -27.57
CA ARG A 190 4.39 20.75 -28.64
C ARG A 190 4.75 20.28 -30.07
N GLY A 191 5.50 19.19 -30.25
CA GLY A 191 5.96 18.70 -31.56
C GLY A 191 5.36 17.38 -32.07
N SER A 192 4.58 16.61 -31.29
CA SER A 192 4.18 15.25 -31.72
C SER A 192 2.78 14.88 -31.22
N LYS A 193 1.77 15.11 -32.07
CA LYS A 193 0.41 14.58 -31.86
C LYS A 193 0.41 13.06 -32.08
N GLY A 194 0.13 12.31 -31.02
CA GLY A 194 -0.68 11.08 -31.12
C GLY A 194 -0.01 9.71 -30.94
N LYS A 195 1.30 9.62 -30.72
CA LYS A 195 1.97 8.31 -30.41
C LYS A 195 2.97 8.36 -29.25
N GLY A 196 3.78 9.41 -29.16
CA GLY A 196 4.79 9.51 -28.08
C GLY A 196 4.20 9.73 -26.68
N GLN A 197 2.99 10.30 -26.60
CA GLN A 197 2.32 10.61 -25.33
C GLN A 197 1.87 9.36 -24.56
N ASP A 198 1.37 8.35 -25.26
CA ASP A 198 0.91 7.11 -24.61
C ASP A 198 2.10 6.20 -24.28
N ASP A 199 3.17 6.23 -25.07
CA ASP A 199 4.38 5.43 -24.88
C ASP A 199 5.14 5.79 -23.59
N TRP A 200 5.36 7.08 -23.31
CA TRP A 200 6.03 7.47 -22.06
C TRP A 200 5.19 7.18 -20.82
N TYR A 201 3.87 7.37 -20.90
CA TYR A 201 2.95 7.13 -19.78
C TYR A 201 2.88 5.63 -19.46
N GLN A 202 2.85 4.80 -20.50
CA GLN A 202 2.98 3.35 -20.38
C GLN A 202 4.34 2.96 -19.80
N LYS A 203 5.44 3.59 -20.25
CA LYS A 203 6.79 3.34 -19.72
C LYS A 203 6.90 3.73 -18.24
N LEU A 204 6.35 4.87 -17.83
CA LEU A 204 6.29 5.29 -16.43
C LEU A 204 5.54 4.25 -15.59
N HIS A 205 4.34 3.86 -16.02
CA HIS A 205 3.55 2.85 -15.33
C HIS A 205 4.27 1.50 -15.28
N PHE A 206 4.97 1.11 -16.34
CA PHE A 206 5.79 -0.10 -16.39
C PHE A 206 6.93 -0.05 -15.37
N VAL A 207 7.68 1.05 -15.31
CA VAL A 207 8.77 1.23 -14.34
C VAL A 207 8.25 1.18 -12.91
N LEU A 208 7.12 1.84 -12.61
CA LEU A 208 6.54 1.82 -11.27
C LEU A 208 5.89 0.47 -10.91
N ASN A 209 5.27 -0.24 -11.86
CA ASN A 209 4.74 -1.59 -11.64
C ASN A 209 5.85 -2.62 -11.39
N THR A 210 7.08 -2.34 -11.83
CA THR A 210 8.24 -3.22 -11.68
C THR A 210 9.26 -2.71 -10.65
N ALA A 211 8.96 -1.58 -9.99
CA ALA A 211 9.79 -1.04 -8.93
C ALA A 211 9.76 -1.96 -7.70
N PRO A 212 10.88 -2.09 -6.95
CA PRO A 212 10.86 -2.84 -5.70
C PRO A 212 9.84 -2.23 -4.74
N MET A 213 9.08 -3.06 -4.04
CA MET A 213 8.04 -2.66 -3.10
C MET A 213 8.04 -3.58 -1.87
N TRP A 214 7.20 -3.27 -0.88
CA TRP A 214 6.93 -4.21 0.22
C TRP A 214 6.07 -5.38 -0.25
N ASP A 215 6.19 -6.52 0.43
CA ASP A 215 5.21 -7.59 0.27
C ASP A 215 3.87 -7.11 0.84
N ARG A 216 2.78 -7.53 0.21
CA ARG A 216 1.42 -7.10 0.56
C ARG A 216 0.57 -8.31 0.90
N ILE A 217 -0.10 -8.27 2.05
CA ILE A 217 -1.20 -9.15 2.39
C ILE A 217 -2.50 -8.40 2.17
N GLU A 218 -3.43 -9.01 1.44
CA GLU A 218 -4.81 -8.60 1.35
C GLU A 218 -5.67 -9.57 2.15
N PHE A 219 -6.38 -9.05 3.15
CA PHE A 219 -7.29 -9.85 3.96
C PHE A 219 -8.69 -9.87 3.35
N ASN A 220 -9.47 -10.88 3.74
CA ASN A 220 -10.91 -10.87 3.47
C ASN A 220 -11.54 -9.61 4.11
N GLY A 221 -12.26 -8.80 3.33
CA GLY A 221 -12.84 -7.53 3.81
C GLY A 221 -12.03 -6.27 3.48
N ASN A 222 -11.21 -6.30 2.43
CA ASN A 222 -10.48 -5.15 1.86
C ASN A 222 -9.45 -4.48 2.78
N ARG A 223 -9.00 -5.15 3.85
CA ARG A 223 -7.90 -4.67 4.68
C ARG A 223 -6.57 -5.08 4.08
N ASN A 224 -5.58 -4.21 4.19
CA ASN A 224 -4.26 -4.45 3.60
C ASN A 224 -3.12 -4.25 4.60
N LEU A 225 -2.09 -5.08 4.48
CA LEU A 225 -0.90 -5.01 5.31
C LEU A 225 0.35 -5.08 4.44
N LEU A 226 1.26 -4.13 4.66
CA LEU A 226 2.59 -4.13 4.05
C LEU A 226 3.62 -4.71 5.02
N GLY A 227 4.67 -5.33 4.47
CA GLY A 227 5.76 -5.88 5.27
C GLY A 227 6.59 -6.90 4.48
N GLU A 228 7.24 -7.82 5.19
CA GLU A 228 8.10 -8.85 4.62
C GLU A 228 7.55 -10.25 4.92
N PHE A 229 7.32 -11.02 3.87
CA PHE A 229 7.03 -12.44 3.99
C PHE A 229 8.29 -13.21 4.37
N ILE A 230 8.18 -14.09 5.37
CA ILE A 230 9.30 -14.86 5.88
C ILE A 230 9.19 -16.31 5.40
N GLU A 231 8.20 -17.05 5.92
CA GLU A 231 8.04 -18.48 5.64
C GLU A 231 6.65 -18.99 6.02
N PHE A 232 6.26 -20.13 5.47
CA PHE A 232 5.08 -20.86 5.93
C PHE A 232 5.36 -21.62 7.24
N LYS A 233 4.30 -21.81 8.04
CA LYS A 233 4.29 -22.63 9.24
C LYS A 233 3.06 -23.54 9.25
N GLY A 234 3.26 -24.81 9.54
CA GLY A 234 2.17 -25.78 9.56
C GLY A 234 2.67 -27.21 9.73
N ASN A 235 1.83 -28.17 9.37
CA ASN A 235 2.21 -29.59 9.42
C ASN A 235 3.18 -29.95 8.29
N SER A 236 3.87 -31.09 8.43
CA SER A 236 4.91 -31.54 7.49
C SER A 236 4.40 -31.75 6.05
N GLU A 237 3.17 -32.26 5.88
CA GLU A 237 2.54 -32.48 4.57
C GLU A 237 2.36 -31.14 3.82
N ASP A 238 1.79 -30.14 4.50
CA ASP A 238 1.56 -28.81 3.93
C ASP A 238 2.89 -28.09 3.66
N MET A 239 3.89 -28.22 4.54
CA MET A 239 5.21 -27.62 4.31
C MET A 239 5.93 -28.25 3.12
N GLN A 240 5.77 -29.56 2.91
CA GLN A 240 6.34 -30.26 1.77
C GLN A 240 5.70 -29.80 0.44
N ALA A 241 4.39 -29.54 0.45
CA ALA A 241 3.67 -28.98 -0.70
C ALA A 241 4.09 -27.53 -0.98
N LEU A 242 4.25 -26.72 0.07
CA LEU A 242 4.57 -25.29 -0.02
C LEU A 242 6.06 -24.98 -0.22
N ARG A 243 6.94 -25.99 -0.28
CA ARG A 243 8.40 -25.79 -0.40
C ARG A 243 8.86 -24.88 -1.54
N ASN A 244 8.06 -24.80 -2.60
CA ASN A 244 8.33 -23.98 -3.79
C ASN A 244 7.60 -22.63 -3.79
N VAL A 245 6.71 -22.40 -2.83
CA VAL A 245 6.01 -21.13 -2.66
C VAL A 245 6.84 -20.25 -1.74
N ASN A 246 7.72 -19.44 -2.32
CA ASN A 246 8.56 -18.51 -1.58
C ASN A 246 8.81 -17.24 -2.37
N ARG A 247 9.34 -16.21 -1.69
CA ARG A 247 9.54 -14.86 -2.24
C ARG A 247 10.39 -14.83 -3.51
N SER A 248 11.38 -15.73 -3.65
CA SER A 248 12.25 -15.78 -4.84
C SER A 248 11.61 -16.45 -6.05
N LYS A 249 10.67 -17.38 -5.85
CA LYS A 249 10.05 -18.16 -6.94
C LYS A 249 8.63 -17.74 -7.30
N VAL A 250 7.91 -17.10 -6.38
CA VAL A 250 6.50 -16.75 -6.53
C VAL A 250 6.33 -15.24 -6.47
N ALA A 251 5.54 -14.71 -7.40
CA ALA A 251 5.20 -13.28 -7.45
C ALA A 251 3.92 -12.99 -6.66
N GLN A 252 2.94 -13.89 -6.71
CA GLN A 252 1.65 -13.72 -6.03
C GLN A 252 1.05 -15.08 -5.72
N PHE A 253 0.31 -15.17 -4.61
CA PHE A 253 -0.60 -16.28 -4.35
C PHE A 253 -1.96 -15.79 -3.82
N ILE A 254 -3.02 -16.49 -4.22
CA ILE A 254 -4.42 -16.22 -3.91
C ILE A 254 -4.97 -17.43 -3.17
N ILE A 255 -5.78 -17.19 -2.15
CA ILE A 255 -6.34 -18.23 -1.28
C ILE A 255 -7.83 -18.37 -1.61
N GLN A 256 -8.19 -19.54 -2.12
CA GLN A 256 -9.56 -19.92 -2.40
C GLN A 256 -10.10 -20.82 -1.30
N LYS A 257 -11.21 -20.38 -0.69
CA LYS A 257 -11.96 -21.20 0.27
C LYS A 257 -12.73 -22.28 -0.49
N PRO A 258 -12.79 -23.52 0.03
CA PRO A 258 -13.55 -24.58 -0.61
C PRO A 258 -15.03 -24.21 -0.66
N SER A 259 -15.71 -24.53 -1.77
CA SER A 259 -17.15 -24.36 -1.92
C SER A 259 -17.89 -25.15 -0.83
N LEU A 260 -18.85 -24.50 -0.17
CA LEU A 260 -19.64 -25.04 0.95
C LEU A 260 -20.59 -26.20 0.59
N PHE A 261 -20.57 -26.67 -0.66
CA PHE A 261 -21.46 -27.73 -1.16
C PHE A 261 -20.87 -29.16 -1.15
N GLY A 262 -19.65 -29.35 -0.61
CA GLY A 262 -19.00 -30.67 -0.57
C GLY A 262 -18.78 -31.20 0.85
N LEU A 263 -19.39 -32.34 1.18
CA LEU A 263 -19.03 -33.17 2.34
C LEU A 263 -17.62 -33.76 2.13
N GLY A 264 -16.59 -32.97 2.41
CA GLY A 264 -15.20 -33.38 2.26
C GLY A 264 -14.25 -32.44 3.01
N ARG A 265 -13.23 -33.03 3.65
CA ARG A 265 -12.21 -32.36 4.49
C ARG A 265 -11.81 -31.00 3.88
N SER A 266 -12.22 -29.92 4.52
CA SER A 266 -12.11 -28.54 4.04
C SER A 266 -10.64 -28.13 3.92
N ARG A 267 -9.99 -28.39 2.79
CA ARG A 267 -8.67 -27.85 2.42
C ARG A 267 -8.85 -26.48 1.77
N LEU A 268 -7.88 -25.59 1.94
CA LEU A 268 -7.78 -24.33 1.21
C LEU A 268 -6.98 -24.56 -0.06
N ASN A 269 -7.45 -24.03 -1.18
CA ASN A 269 -6.69 -24.07 -2.43
C ASN A 269 -5.90 -22.77 -2.55
N ILE A 270 -4.60 -22.91 -2.76
CA ILE A 270 -3.68 -21.80 -3.01
C ILE A 270 -3.37 -21.82 -4.50
N LEU A 271 -3.80 -20.77 -5.20
CA LEU A 271 -3.39 -20.51 -6.57
C LEU A 271 -2.19 -19.58 -6.51
N PHE A 272 -1.07 -19.94 -7.13
CA PHE A 272 0.10 -19.07 -7.17
C PHE A 272 0.67 -18.89 -8.56
N SER A 273 1.15 -17.68 -8.83
CA SER A 273 1.85 -17.32 -10.06
C SER A 273 3.35 -17.41 -9.83
N PRO A 274 4.07 -18.27 -10.59
CA PRO A 274 5.52 -18.24 -10.63
C PRO A 274 6.02 -16.85 -11.03
N ARG A 275 7.21 -16.49 -10.53
CA ARG A 275 7.94 -15.30 -10.95
C ARG A 275 8.60 -15.58 -12.30
N ASP A 276 8.37 -14.72 -13.28
CA ASP A 276 9.11 -14.79 -14.55
C ASP A 276 10.55 -14.30 -14.34
N VAL A 277 11.48 -15.24 -14.22
CA VAL A 277 12.92 -14.97 -14.07
C VAL A 277 13.59 -14.70 -15.43
N ARG A 278 12.93 -15.00 -16.56
CA ARG A 278 13.55 -15.00 -17.90
C ARG A 278 13.15 -13.82 -18.80
N GLY A 279 12.25 -12.95 -18.38
CA GLY A 279 11.98 -11.66 -19.05
C GLY A 279 11.32 -11.79 -20.42
N ASN A 280 10.67 -12.92 -20.71
CA ASN A 280 9.90 -13.11 -21.94
C ASN A 280 8.41 -12.92 -21.64
N ALA A 281 7.90 -11.70 -21.86
CA ALA A 281 6.47 -11.43 -21.80
C ALA A 281 5.67 -12.19 -22.88
N PRO A 282 4.34 -12.33 -22.77
CA PRO A 282 3.54 -12.75 -21.62
C PRO A 282 3.02 -14.17 -21.91
N SER A 283 3.73 -15.21 -21.44
CA SER A 283 3.10 -16.52 -21.39
C SER A 283 1.95 -16.44 -20.38
N ALA A 284 0.76 -16.88 -20.77
CA ALA A 284 -0.46 -16.87 -19.95
C ALA A 284 -0.12 -17.21 -18.49
N LEU A 285 -0.70 -16.46 -17.55
CA LEU A 285 -0.56 -16.66 -16.10
C LEU A 285 -0.78 -18.14 -15.76
N GLU A 286 0.30 -18.91 -15.72
CA GLU A 286 0.26 -20.34 -15.41
C GLU A 286 0.13 -20.43 -13.90
N TRP A 287 -1.12 -20.37 -13.45
CA TRP A 287 -1.46 -20.53 -12.06
C TRP A 287 -1.27 -22.00 -11.68
N ASN A 288 -0.43 -22.22 -10.66
CA ASN A 288 -0.27 -23.52 -10.05
C ASN A 288 -1.20 -23.61 -8.83
N GLU A 289 -1.74 -24.79 -8.57
CA GLU A 289 -2.68 -25.02 -7.49
C GLU A 289 -2.09 -25.97 -6.44
N ILE A 290 -2.21 -25.61 -5.16
CA ILE A 290 -1.84 -26.46 -4.03
C ILE A 290 -2.96 -26.44 -3.00
N ALA A 291 -3.40 -27.62 -2.54
CA ALA A 291 -4.34 -27.72 -1.44
C ALA A 291 -3.62 -27.86 -0.10
N VAL A 292 -3.96 -27.05 0.90
CA VAL A 292 -3.39 -27.11 2.27
C VAL A 292 -4.48 -27.12 3.34
N LYS A 293 -4.14 -27.42 4.60
CA LYS A 293 -5.11 -27.31 5.69
C LYS A 293 -5.43 -25.84 6.02
N PRO A 294 -6.65 -25.52 6.49
CA PRO A 294 -7.01 -24.17 6.92
C PRO A 294 -6.21 -23.64 8.10
N SER A 295 -5.65 -24.54 8.91
CA SER A 295 -4.78 -24.22 10.04
C SER A 295 -3.36 -23.83 9.62
N THR A 296 -3.02 -23.87 8.33
CA THR A 296 -1.71 -23.47 7.85
C THR A 296 -1.56 -21.96 7.98
N GLU A 297 -0.41 -21.55 8.49
CA GLU A 297 -0.05 -20.18 8.81
C GLU A 297 1.17 -19.76 7.99
N PHE A 298 1.45 -18.46 7.98
CA PHE A 298 2.73 -17.95 7.54
C PHE A 298 3.21 -16.85 8.49
N LEU A 299 4.53 -16.72 8.57
CA LEU A 299 5.21 -15.65 9.27
C LEU A 299 5.39 -14.46 8.33
N PHE A 300 4.97 -13.31 8.82
CA PHE A 300 5.11 -12.05 8.10
C PHE A 300 5.54 -10.98 9.10
N GLN A 301 6.51 -10.16 8.73
CA GLN A 301 6.95 -9.03 9.53
C GLN A 301 6.28 -7.76 9.02
N PRO A 302 5.29 -7.20 9.74
CA PRO A 302 4.62 -5.97 9.35
C PRO A 302 5.61 -4.81 9.21
N LEU A 303 5.27 -3.89 8.32
CA LEU A 303 5.92 -2.59 8.22
C LEU A 303 5.90 -1.88 9.59
N ASN A 304 7.03 -1.31 10.01
CA ASN A 304 7.25 -0.68 11.32
C ASN A 304 7.25 -1.62 12.55
N SER A 305 7.13 -2.94 12.35
CA SER A 305 7.30 -3.92 13.43
C SER A 305 8.70 -4.53 13.42
N ASN A 306 9.30 -4.67 14.60
CA ASN A 306 10.56 -5.40 14.79
C ASN A 306 10.35 -6.91 15.00
N LYS A 307 9.10 -7.39 15.00
CA LYS A 307 8.76 -8.78 15.30
C LYS A 307 7.85 -9.39 14.23
N PRO A 308 8.19 -10.58 13.73
CA PRO A 308 7.29 -11.37 12.89
C PRO A 308 6.00 -11.74 13.62
N SER A 309 4.90 -11.70 12.89
CA SER A 309 3.56 -12.12 13.33
C SER A 309 3.08 -13.30 12.50
N LYS A 310 2.28 -14.17 13.11
CA LYS A 310 1.67 -15.33 12.44
C LYS A 310 0.31 -14.96 11.88
N PHE A 311 0.06 -15.32 10.63
CA PHE A 311 -1.21 -15.11 9.96
C PHE A 311 -1.76 -16.45 9.44
N LYS A 312 -3.02 -16.74 9.77
CA LYS A 312 -3.74 -17.92 9.24
C LYS A 312 -4.13 -17.68 7.78
N LEU A 313 -3.86 -18.65 6.92
CA LEU A 313 -4.22 -18.55 5.50
C LEU A 313 -5.71 -18.37 5.29
N SER A 314 -6.55 -18.95 6.14
CA SER A 314 -8.02 -18.81 6.06
C SER A 314 -8.52 -17.36 6.10
N ASN A 315 -7.72 -16.44 6.66
CA ASN A 315 -8.09 -15.03 6.85
C ASN A 315 -7.59 -14.15 5.71
N VAL A 316 -6.72 -14.67 4.86
CA VAL A 316 -6.07 -13.95 3.78
C VAL A 316 -6.79 -14.24 2.46
N ALA A 317 -6.92 -13.23 1.63
CA ALA A 317 -7.47 -13.32 0.28
C ALA A 317 -6.34 -13.49 -0.74
N SER A 318 -5.33 -12.64 -0.67
CA SER A 318 -4.16 -12.70 -1.56
C SER A 318 -2.89 -12.22 -0.87
N VAL A 319 -1.73 -12.64 -1.38
CA VAL A 319 -0.42 -12.13 -1.00
C VAL A 319 0.39 -11.85 -2.26
N SER A 320 0.93 -10.64 -2.36
CA SER A 320 1.85 -10.22 -3.40
C SER A 320 3.26 -10.11 -2.83
N LEU A 321 4.24 -10.72 -3.51
CA LEU A 321 5.62 -10.82 -3.06
C LEU A 321 6.53 -10.00 -3.99
N SER A 322 7.14 -8.93 -3.46
CA SER A 322 8.15 -8.16 -4.19
C SER A 322 9.51 -8.83 -4.08
N ALA A 323 10.32 -8.82 -5.14
CA ALA A 323 11.76 -9.09 -5.03
C ALA A 323 12.52 -7.83 -4.58
#